data_AF-A0A2V6AFR7-F1
#
_entry.id   AF-A0A2V6AFR7-F1
#
_cell.length_a   1.000
_cell.length_b   1.000
_cell.length_c   1.000
_cell.angle_alpha   90.00
_cell.angle_beta   90.00
_cell.angle_gamma   90.00
#
_symmetry.space_group_name_H-M   'P 1'
#
loop_
_entity.id
_entity.type
_entity.pdbx_description
1 polymer ?
#
loop_
_entity_poly.entity_id
_entity_poly.type
_entity_poly.pdbx_seq_one_letter_code
_entity_poly.pdbx_strand_id
1 'polypeptide(L)'
;EVPPNEPKIATYSAKWDEEYRKRWGLENQFPEGLDPVLVTHIEQTCKRIYRLLTIDGYARIDLRLTTANEVYFIEANPNPILANDEDFALSADKAGLPYPQLIDRITRQGMRTVRA
;
A
#
# COMPACT_ATOMS: atom_id res chain seq x y z
N GLU A 1 -9.70 12.29 -15.95
CA GLU A 1 -10.26 10.98 -16.37
C GLU A 1 -9.59 10.53 -17.65
N VAL A 2 -9.43 9.23 -17.88
CA VAL A 2 -8.88 8.69 -19.13
C VAL A 2 -9.89 8.93 -20.26
N PRO A 3 -9.49 9.47 -21.43
CA PRO A 3 -10.37 9.75 -22.55
C PRO A 3 -11.20 8.52 -22.97
N PRO A 4 -12.42 8.70 -23.50
CA PRO A 4 -13.35 7.59 -23.78
C PRO A 4 -12.78 6.49 -24.70
N ASN A 5 -11.87 6.85 -25.61
CA ASN A 5 -11.29 5.95 -26.60
C ASN A 5 -9.88 5.47 -26.26
N GLU A 6 -9.38 5.78 -25.06
CA GLU A 6 -8.08 5.29 -24.61
C GLU A 6 -8.23 4.02 -23.75
N PRO A 7 -7.28 3.07 -23.83
CA PRO A 7 -7.26 1.93 -22.94
C PRO A 7 -7.26 2.38 -21.48
N LYS A 8 -8.26 1.95 -20.71
CA LYS A 8 -8.38 2.25 -19.26
C LYS A 8 -7.49 1.37 -18.39
N ILE A 9 -6.38 0.90 -18.96
CA ILE A 9 -5.45 -0.03 -18.33
C ILE A 9 -4.14 0.72 -18.11
N ALA A 10 -3.68 0.78 -16.87
CA ALA A 10 -2.35 1.29 -16.57
C ALA A 10 -1.31 0.32 -17.17
N THR A 11 -0.51 0.81 -18.11
CA THR A 11 0.55 0.05 -18.77
C THR A 11 1.91 0.34 -18.13
N TYR A 12 2.98 -0.22 -18.69
CA TYR A 12 4.36 0.08 -18.32
C TYR A 12 4.62 1.58 -18.17
N SER A 13 4.10 2.41 -19.08
CA SER A 13 4.30 3.86 -19.07
C SER A 13 3.78 4.52 -17.79
N ALA A 14 2.65 4.07 -17.25
CA ALA A 14 2.14 4.60 -15.99
C ALA A 14 3.09 4.34 -14.81
N LYS A 15 3.88 3.27 -14.88
CA LYS A 15 4.80 2.85 -13.82
C LYS A 15 6.21 3.42 -13.99
N TRP A 16 6.74 3.42 -15.22
CA TRP A 16 8.18 3.61 -15.45
C TRP A 16 8.54 4.74 -16.43
N ASP A 17 7.56 5.37 -17.09
CA ASP A 17 7.81 6.51 -17.98
C ASP A 17 7.55 7.81 -17.21
N GLU A 18 8.63 8.53 -16.87
CA GLU A 18 8.54 9.78 -16.11
C GLU A 18 7.76 10.87 -16.84
N GLU A 19 7.89 10.97 -18.16
CA GLU A 19 7.18 11.99 -18.96
C GLU A 19 5.69 11.68 -19.03
N TYR A 20 5.34 10.39 -19.11
CA TYR A 20 3.95 9.96 -18.97
C TYR A 20 3.42 10.27 -17.56
N ARG A 21 4.17 9.92 -16.50
CA ARG A 21 3.76 10.18 -15.11
C ARG A 21 3.54 11.66 -14.84
N LYS A 22 4.44 12.54 -15.29
CA LYS A 22 4.28 14.02 -15.19
C LYS A 22 3.03 14.50 -15.91
N ARG A 23 2.82 14.06 -17.16
CA ARG A 23 1.66 14.46 -17.97
C ARG A 23 0.32 14.11 -17.31
N TRP A 24 0.28 12.99 -16.60
CA TRP A 24 -0.93 12.45 -15.95
C TRP A 24 -1.01 12.74 -14.45
N GLY A 25 -0.04 13.45 -13.86
CA GLY A 25 0.00 13.76 -12.44
C GLY A 25 0.10 12.52 -11.54
N LEU A 26 0.82 11.48 -12.00
CA LEU A 26 1.00 10.24 -11.24
C LEU A 26 2.13 10.42 -10.23
N GLU A 27 1.76 10.64 -8.97
CA GLU A 27 2.68 10.88 -7.87
C GLU A 27 2.55 9.81 -6.79
N ASN A 28 3.69 9.39 -6.25
CA ASN A 28 3.74 8.55 -5.06
C ASN A 28 4.01 9.48 -3.89
N GLN A 29 3.03 9.67 -3.02
CA GLN A 29 3.15 10.52 -1.85
C GLN A 29 2.28 10.00 -0.72
N PHE A 30 2.61 10.42 0.49
CA PHE A 30 1.72 10.21 1.60
C PHE A 30 0.48 11.11 1.45
N PRO A 31 -0.73 10.59 1.73
CA PRO A 31 -1.92 11.41 1.67
C PRO A 31 -1.90 12.47 2.77
N GLU A 32 -2.24 13.70 2.39
CA GLU A 32 -2.42 14.85 3.28
C GLU A 32 -3.89 15.28 3.28
N GLY A 33 -4.34 15.90 4.38
CA GLY A 33 -5.69 16.51 4.44
C GLY A 33 -6.87 15.54 4.45
N LEU A 34 -6.65 14.22 4.65
CA LEU A 34 -7.74 13.27 4.86
C LEU A 34 -8.39 13.48 6.23
N ASP A 35 -9.72 13.38 6.27
CA ASP A 35 -10.49 13.41 7.51
C ASP A 35 -9.99 12.29 8.46
N PRO A 36 -9.68 12.59 9.74
CA PRO A 36 -9.24 11.58 10.71
C PRO A 36 -10.19 10.38 10.84
N VAL A 37 -11.50 10.58 10.68
CA VAL A 37 -12.51 9.52 10.68
C VAL A 37 -12.32 8.60 9.49
N LEU A 38 -12.06 9.16 8.31
CA LEU A 38 -11.79 8.38 7.11
C LEU A 38 -10.48 7.58 7.22
N VAL A 39 -9.42 8.20 7.76
CA VAL A 39 -8.15 7.50 8.03
C VAL A 39 -8.38 6.30 8.95
N THR A 40 -9.12 6.51 10.05
CA THR A 40 -9.46 5.44 10.99
C THR A 40 -10.26 4.32 10.30
N HIS A 41 -11.22 4.67 9.44
CA HIS A 41 -12.01 3.72 8.68
C HIS A 41 -11.14 2.89 7.71
N ILE A 42 -10.20 3.52 7.01
CA ILE A 42 -9.24 2.85 6.12
C ILE A 42 -8.39 1.85 6.91
N GLU A 43 -7.81 2.25 8.03
CA GLU A 43 -6.97 1.36 8.85
C GLU A 43 -7.75 0.15 9.38
N GLN A 44 -8.98 0.37 9.86
CA GLN A 44 -9.85 -0.70 10.34
C GLN A 44 -10.19 -1.68 9.21
N THR A 45 -10.45 -1.14 8.01
CA THR A 45 -10.71 -1.93 6.81
C THR A 45 -9.51 -2.80 6.43
N CYS A 46 -8.30 -2.23 6.38
CA CYS A 46 -7.06 -2.97 6.13
C CYS A 46 -6.85 -4.09 7.16
N LYS A 47 -7.01 -3.80 8.46
CA LYS A 47 -6.88 -4.80 9.55
C LYS A 47 -7.92 -5.91 9.43
N ARG A 48 -9.14 -5.61 8.99
CA ARG A 48 -10.20 -6.60 8.76
C ARG A 48 -9.87 -7.49 7.57
N ILE A 49 -9.44 -6.92 6.45
CA ILE A 49 -9.04 -7.66 5.25
C ILE A 49 -7.89 -8.62 5.58
N TYR A 50 -6.83 -8.12 6.24
CA TYR A 50 -5.67 -8.93 6.64
C TYR A 50 -6.08 -10.20 7.41
N ARG A 51 -6.99 -10.05 8.40
CA ARG A 51 -7.49 -11.17 9.20
C ARG A 51 -8.37 -12.12 8.41
N LEU A 52 -9.28 -11.59 7.57
CA LEU A 52 -10.18 -12.40 6.75
C LEU A 52 -9.43 -13.26 5.73
N LEU A 53 -8.33 -12.73 5.19
CA LEU A 53 -7.46 -13.44 4.26
C LEU A 53 -6.44 -14.35 4.96
N THR A 54 -6.50 -14.46 6.29
CA THR A 54 -5.62 -15.32 7.10
C THR A 54 -4.13 -15.06 6.86
N ILE A 55 -3.79 -13.80 6.54
CA ILE A 55 -2.41 -13.41 6.32
C ILE A 55 -1.67 -13.46 7.67
N ASP A 56 -0.45 -13.96 7.66
CA ASP A 56 0.51 -13.89 8.77
C ASP A 56 1.79 -13.21 8.28
N GLY A 57 2.55 -12.62 9.20
CA GLY A 57 3.73 -11.83 8.88
C GLY A 57 3.35 -10.40 8.52
N TYR A 58 3.73 -9.98 7.34
CA TYR A 58 3.58 -8.62 6.83
C TYR A 58 2.84 -8.64 5.49
N ALA A 59 2.18 -7.53 5.15
CA ALA A 59 1.50 -7.38 3.88
C ALA A 59 1.30 -5.89 3.55
N ARG A 60 1.11 -5.61 2.26
CA ARG A 60 0.55 -4.35 1.77
C ARG A 60 -0.89 -4.58 1.34
N ILE A 61 -1.78 -3.67 1.73
CA ILE A 61 -3.19 -3.69 1.33
C ILE A 61 -3.42 -2.47 0.44
N ASP A 62 -3.74 -2.72 -0.82
CA ASP A 62 -3.92 -1.70 -1.83
C ASP A 62 -5.42 -1.38 -1.96
N LEU A 63 -5.75 -0.10 -1.79
CA LEU A 63 -7.12 0.42 -1.80
C LEU A 63 -7.27 1.53 -2.84
N ARG A 64 -8.50 1.74 -3.30
CA ARG A 64 -8.91 2.94 -4.03
C ARG A 64 -9.86 3.75 -3.19
N LEU A 65 -9.56 5.03 -3.03
CA LEU A 65 -10.46 6.02 -2.43
C LEU A 65 -11.10 6.86 -3.55
N THR A 66 -12.43 7.00 -3.54
CA THR A 66 -13.15 7.87 -4.47
C THR A 66 -13.26 9.31 -3.93
N THR A 67 -13.64 10.26 -4.78
CA THR A 67 -13.95 11.64 -4.38
C THR A 67 -15.14 11.75 -3.41
N ALA A 68 -15.97 10.71 -3.32
CA ALA A 68 -17.07 10.59 -2.37
C ALA A 68 -16.64 9.90 -1.05
N ASN A 69 -15.34 9.70 -0.83
CA ASN A 69 -14.76 8.99 0.32
C ASN A 69 -15.15 7.51 0.43
N GLU A 70 -15.51 6.87 -0.68
CA GLU A 70 -15.77 5.43 -0.70
C GLU A 70 -14.46 4.65 -0.88
N VAL A 71 -14.30 3.59 -0.09
CA VAL A 71 -13.11 2.74 -0.08
C VAL A 71 -13.38 1.43 -0.81
N TYR A 72 -12.58 1.14 -1.84
CA TYR A 72 -12.63 -0.10 -2.60
C TYR A 72 -11.33 -0.88 -2.42
N PHE A 73 -11.45 -2.17 -2.11
CA PHE A 73 -10.31 -3.08 -2.05
C PHE A 73 -9.83 -3.45 -3.45
N ILE A 74 -8.52 -3.38 -3.69
CA ILE A 74 -7.89 -3.79 -4.95
C ILE A 74 -7.16 -5.11 -4.76
N GLU A 75 -6.18 -5.13 -3.85
CA GLU A 75 -5.25 -6.25 -3.68
C GLU A 75 -4.74 -6.34 -2.25
N ALA A 76 -4.47 -7.56 -1.80
CA ALA A 76 -3.64 -7.83 -0.63
C ALA A 76 -2.37 -8.54 -1.10
N ASN A 77 -1.22 -7.89 -0.92
CA ASN A 77 0.08 -8.44 -1.27
C ASN A 77 0.79 -8.90 0.01
N PRO A 78 0.89 -10.21 0.29
CA PRO A 78 1.55 -10.75 1.48
C PRO A 78 3.09 -10.81 1.36
N ASN A 79 3.66 -10.38 0.24
CA ASN A 79 5.12 -10.31 0.03
C ASN A 79 5.46 -9.03 -0.75
N PRO A 80 5.18 -7.83 -0.20
CA PRO A 80 5.54 -6.58 -0.84
C PRO A 80 7.06 -6.42 -0.90
N ILE A 81 7.52 -5.56 -1.81
CA ILE A 81 8.94 -5.18 -1.87
C ILE A 81 9.36 -4.55 -0.53
N LEU A 82 10.51 -5.01 -0.01
CA LEU A 82 11.03 -4.61 1.29
C LEU A 82 12.20 -3.62 1.18
N ALA A 83 12.51 -3.06 0.02
CA ALA A 83 13.60 -2.09 -0.07
C ALA A 83 13.29 -0.84 0.79
N ASN A 84 14.33 -0.22 1.34
CA ASN A 84 14.18 0.91 2.30
C ASN A 84 13.47 2.13 1.68
N ASP A 85 13.59 2.29 0.36
CA ASP A 85 13.03 3.35 -0.45
C ASP A 85 11.66 3.02 -1.07
N GLU A 86 11.05 1.91 -0.66
CA GLU A 86 9.76 1.44 -1.20
C GLU A 86 8.60 1.58 -0.21
N ASP A 87 7.37 1.61 -0.74
CA ASP A 87 6.13 1.98 -0.04
C ASP A 87 5.96 1.34 1.35
N PHE A 88 6.28 0.05 1.47
CA PHE A 88 6.10 -0.69 2.71
C PHE A 88 7.08 -0.21 3.80
N ALA A 89 8.35 -0.03 3.46
CA ALA A 89 9.37 0.47 4.39
C ALA A 89 9.11 1.94 4.76
N LEU A 90 8.77 2.77 3.77
CA LEU A 90 8.42 4.18 3.98
C LEU A 90 7.19 4.33 4.89
N SER A 91 6.18 3.47 4.72
CA SER A 91 4.99 3.47 5.59
C SER A 91 5.31 3.06 7.02
N ALA A 92 6.21 2.10 7.22
CA ALA A 92 6.67 1.69 8.55
C ALA A 92 7.48 2.81 9.24
N ASP A 93 8.37 3.47 8.50
CA ASP A 93 9.18 4.59 9.01
C ASP A 93 8.27 5.77 9.43
N LYS A 94 7.28 6.12 8.60
CA LYS A 94 6.25 7.12 8.95
C LYS A 94 5.49 6.76 10.22
N ALA A 95 5.30 5.46 10.50
CA ALA A 95 4.68 4.96 11.73
C ALA A 95 5.65 4.85 12.92
N GLY A 96 6.89 5.34 12.78
CA GLY A 96 7.91 5.33 13.84
C GLY A 96 8.65 4.00 13.97
N LEU A 97 8.67 3.16 12.93
CA LEU A 97 9.41 1.89 12.89
C LEU A 97 10.54 1.97 11.83
N PRO A 98 11.76 2.37 12.22
CA PRO A 98 12.88 2.51 11.30
C PRO A 98 13.22 1.19 10.60
N TYR A 99 13.75 1.30 9.38
CA TYR A 99 14.00 0.15 8.51
C TYR A 99 14.76 -1.03 9.13
N PRO A 100 15.88 -0.84 9.88
CA PRO A 100 16.55 -1.96 10.52
C PRO A 100 15.67 -2.71 11.54
N GLN A 101 14.80 -1.98 12.26
CA GLN A 101 13.88 -2.56 13.23
C GLN A 101 12.71 -3.28 12.55
N LEU A 102 12.24 -2.76 11.41
CA LEU A 102 11.24 -3.43 10.57
C LEU A 102 11.72 -4.81 10.13
N ILE A 103 12.93 -4.89 9.57
CA ILE A 103 13.51 -6.15 9.07
C ILE A 103 13.75 -7.15 10.20
N ASP A 104 14.29 -6.70 11.35
CA ASP A 104 14.44 -7.55 12.54
C ASP A 104 13.08 -8.08 13.01
N ARG A 105 12.04 -7.24 13.06
CA ARG A 105 10.69 -7.65 13.47
C ARG A 105 10.08 -8.70 12.54
N ILE A 106 10.20 -8.52 11.21
CA ILE A 106 9.75 -9.51 10.22
C ILE A 106 10.47 -10.84 10.40
N THR A 107 11.79 -10.81 10.54
CA THR A 107 12.62 -12.01 10.71
C THR A 107 12.23 -12.77 11.98
N ARG A 108 12.09 -12.06 13.11
CA ARG A 108 11.64 -12.65 14.38
C ARG A 108 10.24 -13.26 14.30
N GLN A 109 9.33 -12.63 13.57
CA GLN A 109 7.99 -13.19 13.36
C GLN A 109 8.08 -14.49 12.56
N GLY A 110 8.83 -14.51 11.45
CA GLY A 110 9.05 -15.73 10.65
C GLY A 110 9.69 -16.88 11.45
N MET A 111 10.63 -16.58 12.36
CA MET A 111 11.24 -17.59 13.24
C MET A 111 10.27 -18.17 14.27
N ARG A 112 9.23 -17.44 14.67
CA ARG A 112 8.20 -17.92 15.61
C ARG A 112 7.14 -18.76 14.89
N THR A 113 6.87 -18.48 13.62
CA THR A 113 5.90 -19.20 12.78
C THR A 113 6.50 -20.49 12.19
N VAL A 114 7.58 -21.06 12.74
CA VAL A 114 8.00 -22.42 12.35
C VAL A 114 6.86 -23.37 12.71
N ARG A 115 6.06 -23.72 11.70
CA ARG A 115 5.04 -24.75 11.77
C ARG A 115 5.76 -26.05 12.10
N ALA A 116 5.48 -26.59 13.29
CA ALA A 116 5.70 -28.00 13.57
C ALA A 116 4.82 -28.85 12.64
#